data_AF-A0A2L2YY77-F1
#
_entry.id   AF-A0A2L2YY77-F1
#
_cell.length_a   1.000
_cell.length_b   1.000
_cell.length_c   1.000
_cell.angle_alpha   90.00
_cell.angle_beta   90.00
_cell.angle_gamma   90.00
#
_symmetry.space_group_name_H-M   'P 1'
#
loop_
_entity.id
_entity.type
_entity.pdbx_description
1 polymer ?
#
loop_
_entity_poly.entity_id
_entity_poly.type
_entity_poly.pdbx_seq_one_letter_code
_entity_poly.pdbx_strand_id
1 'polypeptide(L)' 'PSFPFITNSRLYMIIRATKNQYMCAVNGQHFIEFRHRLWPLSRFDTLYIANDISVQSIRFA' A
#
# COMPACT_ATOMS: atom_id res chain seq x y z
N PRO A 1 11.20 -8.44 -8.72
CA PRO A 1 9.77 -8.74 -8.44
C PRO A 1 8.95 -8.64 -9.73
N SER A 2 8.10 -9.64 -10.02
CA SER A 2 7.09 -9.54 -11.09
C SER A 2 5.99 -8.55 -10.69
N PHE A 3 5.28 -8.03 -11.69
CA PHE A 3 4.13 -7.16 -11.45
C PHE A 3 3.00 -7.95 -10.74
N PRO A 4 2.51 -7.51 -9.56
CA PRO A 4 1.67 -8.34 -8.70
C PRO A 4 0.17 -8.17 -8.95
N PHE A 5 -0.22 -7.40 -9.97
CA PHE A 5 -1.63 -7.09 -10.27
C PHE A 5 -2.06 -7.75 -11.57
N ILE A 6 -3.32 -8.21 -11.59
CA ILE A 6 -3.96 -8.83 -12.74
C ILE A 6 -5.27 -8.08 -12.99
N THR A 7 -5.47 -7.63 -14.23
CA THR A 7 -6.69 -6.94 -14.66
C THR A 7 -7.93 -7.77 -14.34
N ASN A 8 -9.00 -7.11 -13.89
CA ASN A 8 -10.28 -7.75 -13.50
C ASN A 8 -10.19 -8.80 -12.38
N SER A 9 -9.11 -8.79 -11.59
CA SER A 9 -8.94 -9.66 -10.44
C SER A 9 -9.04 -8.89 -9.12
N ARG A 10 -9.48 -9.57 -8.06
CA ARG A 10 -9.49 -9.02 -6.71
C ARG A 10 -8.06 -8.98 -6.18
N LEU A 11 -7.71 -7.87 -5.52
CA LEU A 11 -6.43 -7.72 -4.83
C LEU A 11 -6.66 -7.44 -3.35
N TYR A 12 -5.73 -7.91 -2.52
CA TYR A 12 -5.60 -7.51 -1.12
C TYR A 12 -4.26 -6.82 -0.93
N MET A 13 -4.27 -5.57 -0.49
CA MET A 13 -3.06 -4.79 -0.24
C MET A 13 -2.96 -4.45 1.24
N ILE A 14 -1.77 -4.64 1.81
CA ILE A 14 -1.41 -4.15 3.14
C ILE A 14 -0.25 -3.20 2.97
N ILE A 15 -0.41 -1.97 3.46
CA ILE A 15 0.66 -0.97 3.55
C ILE A 15 0.98 -0.78 5.03
N ARG A 16 2.14 -1.25 5.46
CA ARG A 16 2.60 -1.13 6.84
C ARG A 16 3.60 0.01 6.95
N ALA A 17 3.26 1.06 7.69
CA ALA A 17 4.21 2.09 8.09
C ALA A 17 5.07 1.58 9.25
N THR A 18 6.38 1.55 9.05
CA THR A 18 7.36 1.26 10.10
C THR A 18 8.17 2.52 10.43
N LYS A 19 9.10 2.41 11.38
CA LYS A 19 10.02 3.50 11.72
C LYS A 19 10.85 3.98 10.51
N ASN A 20 11.26 3.10 9.60
CA ASN A 20 12.24 3.45 8.56
C ASN A 20 11.66 3.45 7.13
N GLN A 21 10.56 2.74 6.92
CA GLN A 21 10.00 2.50 5.60
C GLN A 21 8.52 2.12 5.62
N TYR A 22 7.87 2.22 4.47
CA TYR A 22 6.64 1.49 4.18
C TYR A 22 7.00 0.09 3.68
N MET A 23 6.28 -0.92 4.16
CA MET A 23 6.35 -2.29 3.65
C MET A 23 4.99 -2.63 3.04
N CYS A 24 4.99 -3.05 1.77
CA CYS A 24 3.78 -3.38 1.05
C CYS A 24 3.72 -4.87 0.73
N ALA A 25 2.57 -5.49 0.99
CA ALA A 25 2.25 -6.85 0.58
C ALA A 25 1.02 -6.83 -0.32
N VAL A 26 1.01 -7.69 -1.34
CA VAL A 26 -0.11 -7.89 -2.27
C VAL A 26 -0.48 -9.38 -2.25
N ASN A 27 -1.75 -9.68 -2.03
CA ASN A 27 -2.29 -11.04 -1.97
C ASN A 27 -1.52 -11.96 -0.99
N GLY A 28 -1.14 -11.41 0.18
CA GLY A 28 -0.43 -12.14 1.23
C GLY A 28 1.08 -12.28 1.00
N GLN A 29 1.61 -11.86 -0.15
CA GLN A 29 3.04 -11.94 -0.47
C GLN A 29 3.71 -10.57 -0.34
N HIS A 30 4.90 -10.53 0.25
CA HIS A 30 5.72 -9.33 0.29
C HIS A 30 6.07 -8.85 -1.12
N PHE A 31 5.89 -7.56 -1.40
CA PHE A 31 6.12 -6.98 -2.72
C PHE A 31 7.25 -5.96 -2.75
N ILE A 32 7.19 -4.93 -1.89
CA ILE A 32 8.16 -3.83 -1.93
C ILE A 32 8.35 -3.17 -0.56
N GLU A 33 9.54 -2.60 -0.37
CA GLU A 33 9.89 -1.69 0.72
C GLU A 33 10.21 -0.31 0.16
N PHE A 34 9.67 0.74 0.79
CA PHE A 34 9.91 2.13 0.39
C PHE A 34 10.38 2.94 1.58
N ARG A 35 11.66 3.32 1.60
CA ARG A 35 12.24 4.15 2.66
C ARG A 35 11.59 5.53 2.72
N HIS A 36 11.33 6.00 3.93
CA HIS A 36 10.77 7.32 4.16
C HIS A 36 11.71 8.41 3.63
N ARG A 37 11.21 9.25 2.73
CA ARG A 37 11.97 10.38 2.16
C ARG A 37 11.66 11.71 2.84
N LEU A 38 10.50 11.79 3.49
CA LEU A 38 9.95 13.01 4.04
C LEU A 38 9.55 12.78 5.50
N TRP A 39 9.87 13.76 6.35
CA TRP A 39 9.68 13.71 7.80
C TRP A 39 9.18 15.04 8.35
N PRO A 40 8.34 15.05 9.41
CA PRO A 40 7.89 13.88 10.17
C PRO A 40 6.73 13.12 9.50
N LEU A 41 6.60 11.82 9.82
CA LEU A 41 5.54 10.96 9.26
C LEU A 41 4.14 11.39 9.69
N SER A 42 4.01 12.07 10.83
CA SER A 42 2.73 12.57 11.35
C SER A 42 2.05 13.61 10.45
N ARG A 43 2.76 14.17 9.46
CA ARG A 43 2.17 15.10 8.49
C ARG A 43 1.35 14.40 7.40
N PHE A 44 1.45 13.08 7.28
CA PHE A 44 0.70 12.33 6.29
C PHE A 44 -0.60 11.83 6.93
N ASP A 45 -1.71 12.48 6.58
CA ASP A 45 -3.04 12.23 7.14
C ASP A 45 -4.08 11.83 6.08
N THR A 46 -3.69 11.84 4.80
CA THR A 46 -4.59 11.67 3.67
C THR A 46 -4.22 10.43 2.87
N LEU A 47 -5.17 9.51 2.71
CA LEU A 47 -5.09 8.39 1.77
C LEU A 47 -5.88 8.75 0.51
N TYR A 48 -5.20 8.82 -0.63
CA TYR A 48 -5.83 9.08 -1.93
C TYR A 48 -5.73 7.86 -2.83
N ILE A 49 -6.87 7.39 -3.33
CA ILE A 49 -6.99 6.26 -4.27
C ILE A 49 -7.73 6.77 -5.50
N ALA A 50 -7.18 6.50 -6.69
CA ALA A 50 -7.70 7.01 -7.95
C ALA A 50 -7.56 6.00 -9.10
N ASN A 51 -8.24 6.30 -10.20
CA ASN A 51 -8.23 5.56 -11.47
C ASN A 51 -8.88 4.17 -11.36
N ASP A 52 -8.37 3.21 -12.14
CA ASP A 52 -9.02 1.93 -12.48
C ASP A 52 -8.98 0.91 -11.34
N ILE A 53 -9.64 1.24 -10.23
CA ILE A 53 -9.80 0.35 -9.08
C ILE A 53 -11.18 0.53 -8.43
N SER A 54 -11.86 -0.58 -8.17
CA SER A 54 -13.08 -0.60 -7.36
C SER A 54 -12.73 -0.94 -5.91
N VAL A 55 -12.88 0.02 -5.00
CA VAL A 55 -12.57 -0.18 -3.59
C VAL A 55 -13.72 -0.87 -2.88
N GLN A 56 -13.46 -2.08 -2.35
CA GLN A 56 -14.45 -2.81 -1.57
C GLN A 56 -14.39 -2.47 -0.07
N SER A 57 -13.20 -2.28 0.48
CA SER A 57 -13.03 -1.93 1.90
C SER A 57 -11.65 -1.32 2.15
N ILE A 58 -11.60 -0.37 3.07
CA ILE A 58 -10.37 0.18 3.65
C ILE A 58 -10.44 0.00 5.16
N ARG A 59 -9.34 -0.45 5.77
CA ARG A 59 -9.21 -0.62 7.22
C ARG A 59 -7.88 -0.04 7.68
N PHE A 60 -7.92 0.75 8.74
CA PHE A 60 -6.73 1.19 9.48
C PHE A 60 -6.67 0.36 10.77
N ALA A 61 -5.46 -0.06 11.14
CA ALA A 61 -5.18 -0.86 12.32
C ALA A 61 -4.16 -0.15 13.20
#